data_AF-A0A0S8HZG4-F1
#
_entry.id   AF-A0A0S8HZG4-F1
#
_cell.length_a   1.000
_cell.length_b   1.000
_cell.length_c   1.000
_cell.angle_alpha   90.00
_cell.angle_beta   90.00
_cell.angle_gamma   90.00
#
_symmetry.space_group_name_H-M   'P 1'
#
loop_
_entity.id
_entity.type
_entity.pdbx_description
1 polymer ?
#
loop_
_entity_poly.entity_id
_entity_poly.type
_entity_poly.pdbx_seq_one_letter_code
_entity_poly.pdbx_strand_id
1 'polypeptide(L)'
;MDRIARNASLCYGCKTCELVCSFHHTGSFWPERSSIRVFRNPQTGIVRWSIDETCDQCACEEQPLCVRYCSYKALRKVADENPKESENE
;
A
#
# COMPACT_ATOMS: atom_id res chain seq x y z
N MET A 1 6.08 14.58 -5.71
CA MET A 1 4.64 14.22 -5.70
C MET A 1 4.42 13.44 -4.42
N ASP A 2 3.27 13.50 -3.76
CA ASP A 2 3.09 12.61 -2.60
C ASP A 2 3.11 11.15 -3.08
N ARG A 3 3.58 10.19 -2.28
CA ARG A 3 3.47 8.76 -2.59
C ARG A 3 3.14 7.93 -1.35
N ILE A 4 2.67 6.70 -1.55
CA ILE A 4 2.43 5.73 -0.48
C ILE A 4 3.68 4.85 -0.31
N ALA A 5 4.25 4.83 0.88
CA ALA A 5 5.40 4.01 1.22
C ALA A 5 5.02 2.85 2.15
N ARG A 6 5.64 1.69 1.94
CA ARG A 6 5.50 0.48 2.78
C ARG A 6 6.73 0.29 3.66
N ASN A 7 6.52 0.12 4.96
CA ASN A 7 7.50 -0.46 5.87
C ASN A 7 7.44 -2.00 5.77
N ALA A 8 8.49 -2.61 5.25
CA ALA A 8 8.56 -4.05 5.01
C ALA A 8 8.59 -4.90 6.30
N SER A 9 9.18 -4.40 7.39
CA SER A 9 9.26 -5.14 8.66
C SER A 9 7.93 -5.24 9.40
N LEU A 10 6.98 -4.36 9.09
CA LEU A 10 5.64 -4.35 9.68
C LEU A 10 4.58 -5.01 8.78
N CYS A 11 4.88 -5.25 7.50
CA CYS A 11 3.88 -5.71 6.54
C CYS A 11 3.77 -7.24 6.52
N TYR A 12 2.68 -7.76 7.08
CA TYR A 12 2.39 -9.22 7.08
C TYR A 12 1.64 -9.72 5.84
N GLY A 13 1.42 -8.87 4.84
CA GLY A 13 0.78 -9.28 3.58
C GLY A 13 -0.70 -9.67 3.71
N CYS A 14 -1.46 -9.05 4.64
CA CYS A 14 -2.87 -9.40 4.92
C CYS A 14 -3.88 -9.01 3.83
N LYS A 15 -3.44 -8.31 2.78
CA LYS A 15 -4.25 -7.86 1.62
C LYS A 15 -5.39 -6.88 1.91
N THR A 16 -5.56 -6.40 3.14
CA THR A 16 -6.57 -5.36 3.44
C THR A 16 -6.39 -4.11 2.58
N CYS A 17 -5.15 -3.67 2.36
CA CYS A 17 -4.85 -2.51 1.52
C CYS A 17 -5.24 -2.71 0.04
N GLU A 18 -5.09 -3.91 -0.52
CA GLU A 18 -5.55 -4.27 -1.87
C GLU A 18 -7.08 -4.27 -1.94
N LEU A 19 -7.75 -4.88 -0.96
CA LEU A 19 -9.22 -4.91 -0.89
C LEU A 19 -9.84 -3.52 -0.81
N VAL A 20 -9.42 -2.68 0.15
CA VAL A 20 -10.00 -1.34 0.31
C VAL A 20 -9.66 -0.41 -0.84
N CYS A 21 -8.51 -0.61 -1.51
CA CYS A 21 -8.16 0.13 -2.71
C CYS A 21 -9.07 -0.27 -3.89
N SER A 22 -9.34 -1.56 -4.10
CA SER A 22 -10.34 -1.96 -5.11
C SER A 22 -11.73 -1.40 -4.84
N PHE A 23 -12.11 -1.32 -3.56
CA PHE A 23 -13.39 -0.74 -3.14
C PHE A 23 -13.45 0.75 -3.44
N HIS A 24 -12.37 1.50 -3.19
CA HIS A 24 -12.27 2.90 -3.60
C HIS A 24 -12.51 3.08 -5.12
N HIS A 25 -11.88 2.26 -5.96
CA HIS A 25 -12.01 2.40 -7.41
C HIS A 25 -13.38 2.01 -7.97
N THR A 26 -14.09 1.06 -7.33
CA THR A 26 -15.24 0.39 -7.96
C THR A 26 -16.50 0.33 -7.11
N GLY A 27 -16.43 0.70 -5.84
CA GLY A 27 -17.50 0.47 -4.86
C GLY A 27 -17.75 -1.00 -4.54
N SER A 28 -16.87 -1.91 -4.99
CA SER A 28 -16.98 -3.36 -4.80
C SER A 28 -15.62 -3.96 -4.44
N PHE A 29 -15.63 -5.08 -3.71
CA PHE A 29 -14.39 -5.79 -3.36
C PHE A 29 -13.93 -6.67 -4.53
N TRP A 30 -13.24 -6.04 -5.49
CA TRP A 30 -12.71 -6.70 -6.68
C TRP A 30 -11.19 -6.48 -6.77
N PRO A 31 -10.36 -7.30 -6.07
CA PRO A 31 -8.91 -7.08 -5.94
C PRO A 31 -8.20 -6.74 -7.25
N GLU A 32 -8.60 -7.35 -8.37
CA GLU A 32 -8.08 -7.11 -9.72
C GLU A 32 -8.17 -5.65 -10.17
N ARG A 33 -9.07 -4.86 -9.58
CA ARG A 33 -9.24 -3.42 -9.83
C ARG A 33 -8.51 -2.52 -8.82
N SER A 34 -7.68 -3.08 -7.95
CA SER A 34 -6.83 -2.33 -7.03
C SER A 34 -5.54 -1.86 -7.72
N SER A 35 -5.10 -0.63 -7.41
CA SER A 35 -3.73 -0.17 -7.71
C SER A 35 -2.65 -0.80 -6.84
N ILE A 36 -3.03 -1.50 -5.77
CA ILE A 36 -2.10 -2.17 -4.84
C ILE A 36 -2.16 -3.67 -5.08
N ARG A 37 -1.00 -4.29 -5.25
CA ARG A 37 -0.86 -5.76 -5.27
C ARG A 37 -0.13 -6.26 -4.05
N VAL A 38 -0.68 -7.29 -3.43
CA VAL A 38 -0.05 -7.97 -2.30
C VAL A 38 0.06 -9.46 -2.57
N PHE A 39 1.29 -9.94 -2.67
CA PHE A 39 1.58 -11.36 -2.78
C PHE A 39 2.38 -11.82 -1.56
N ARG A 40 1.89 -12.86 -0.90
CA ARG A 40 2.60 -13.54 0.19
C ARG A 40 2.88 -14.96 -0.26
N ASN A 41 4.15 -15.33 -0.32
CA ASN A 41 4.54 -16.71 -0.59
C ASN A 41 4.21 -17.56 0.65
N PRO A 42 3.37 -18.62 0.53
CA PRO A 42 2.95 -19.41 1.67
C PRO A 42 4.05 -20.32 2.23
N GLN A 43 5.08 -20.66 1.45
CA GLN A 43 6.20 -21.50 1.88
C GLN A 43 7.33 -20.69 2.54
N THR A 44 7.68 -19.53 1.98
CA THR A 44 8.83 -18.74 2.44
C THR A 44 8.44 -17.56 3.32
N GLY A 45 7.16 -17.19 3.36
CA GLY A 45 6.67 -16.02 4.07
C GLY A 45 7.02 -14.68 3.41
N ILE A 46 7.73 -14.69 2.28
CA ILE A 46 8.14 -13.48 1.57
C ILE A 46 6.90 -12.70 1.12
N VAL A 47 6.85 -11.40 1.47
CA VAL A 47 5.77 -10.48 1.09
C VAL A 47 6.26 -9.51 0.01
N ARG A 48 5.71 -9.66 -1.20
CA ARG A 48 5.83 -8.69 -2.27
C ARG A 48 4.63 -7.74 -2.23
N TRP A 49 4.92 -6.45 -2.39
CA TRP A 49 3.93 -5.40 -2.39
C TRP A 49 4.33 -4.36 -3.43
N SER A 50 3.39 -3.93 -4.24
CA SER A 50 3.61 -2.91 -5.26
C SER A 50 2.38 -2.02 -5.40
N ILE A 51 2.62 -0.82 -5.91
CA ILE A 51 1.61 0.15 -6.29
C ILE A 51 1.84 0.54 -7.75
N ASP A 52 0.78 0.59 -8.55
CA ASP A 52 0.85 0.96 -9.97
C ASP A 52 0.37 2.40 -10.24
N GLU A 53 0.44 2.83 -11.50
CA GLU A 53 0.08 4.19 -11.93
C GLU A 53 -1.41 4.53 -11.79
N THR A 54 -2.28 3.55 -11.55
CA THR A 54 -3.72 3.81 -11.36
C THR A 54 -4.05 4.40 -10.00
N CYS A 55 -3.08 4.47 -9.09
CA CYS A 55 -3.27 5.04 -7.77
C CYS A 55 -3.53 6.55 -7.86
N ASP A 56 -4.73 6.95 -7.49
CA ASP A 56 -5.18 8.36 -7.40
C ASP A 56 -5.00 8.94 -5.99
N GLN A 57 -4.31 8.22 -5.11
CA GLN A 57 -4.10 8.56 -3.70
C GLN A 57 -5.40 8.79 -2.91
N CYS A 58 -6.51 8.21 -3.38
CA CYS A 58 -7.85 8.46 -2.85
C CYS A 58 -8.21 9.96 -2.87
N ALA A 59 -8.09 10.62 -4.02
CA ALA A 59 -8.34 12.06 -4.18
C ALA A 59 -9.74 12.53 -3.72
N CYS A 60 -10.72 11.63 -3.65
CA CYS A 60 -12.09 11.90 -3.19
C CYS A 60 -12.34 11.55 -1.72
N GLU A 61 -11.30 11.16 -0.97
CA GLU A 61 -11.38 10.75 0.43
C GLU A 61 -10.56 11.68 1.32
N GLU A 62 -10.88 11.72 2.62
CA GLU A 62 -10.12 12.51 3.60
C GLU A 62 -8.64 12.07 3.70
N GLN A 63 -8.39 10.77 3.52
CA GLN A 63 -7.07 10.18 3.53
C GLN A 63 -7.04 8.85 2.75
N PRO A 64 -5.87 8.38 2.29
CA PRO A 64 -5.76 7.10 1.60
C PRO A 64 -6.31 5.95 2.45
N LEU A 65 -7.31 5.23 1.91
CA LEU A 65 -7.97 4.14 2.63
C LEU A 65 -6.99 3.00 2.95
N CYS A 66 -6.00 2.75 2.09
CA CYS A 66 -4.96 1.76 2.33
C CYS A 66 -4.12 2.08 3.57
N VAL A 67 -3.86 3.36 3.85
CA VAL A 67 -3.17 3.82 5.06
C VAL A 67 -4.12 3.73 6.26
N ARG A 68 -5.36 4.22 6.12
CA ARG A 68 -6.39 4.21 7.16
C ARG A 68 -6.64 2.82 7.74
N TYR A 69 -6.78 1.82 6.87
CA TYR A 69 -7.18 0.45 7.24
C TYR A 69 -6.01 -0.52 7.37
N CYS A 70 -4.76 -0.03 7.36
CA CYS A 70 -3.62 -0.89 7.64
C CYS A 70 -3.52 -1.16 9.14
N SER A 71 -4.06 -2.30 9.61
CA SER A 71 -4.02 -2.69 11.03
C SER A 71 -2.60 -2.77 11.61
N TYR A 72 -1.60 -3.05 10.77
CA TYR A 72 -0.19 -3.13 11.16
C TYR A 72 0.55 -1.79 11.11
N LYS A 73 -0.10 -0.72 10.64
CA LYS A 73 0.50 0.60 10.45
C LYS A 73 1.76 0.56 9.57
N ALA A 74 1.78 -0.35 8.60
CA ALA A 74 2.90 -0.56 7.68
C ALA A 74 2.90 0.39 6.49
N LEU A 75 1.83 1.18 6.28
CA LEU A 75 1.69 2.11 5.16
C LEU A 75 1.64 3.55 5.66
N ARG A 76 2.30 4.46 4.95
CA ARG A 76 2.27 5.90 5.22
C ARG A 76 2.31 6.71 3.94
N LYS A 77 1.72 7.90 3.97
CA LYS A 77 1.93 8.92 2.93
C LYS A 77 3.28 9.59 3.19
N VAL A 78 4.10 9.71 2.15
CA VAL A 78 5.37 10.45 2.21
C VAL A 78 5.30 11.56 1.16
N ALA A 79 5.67 12.77 1.56
CA ALA A 79 6.04 13.78 0.60
C ALA A 79 7.35 13.34 -0.06
N ASP A 80 7.51 13.57 -1.36
CA ASP A 80 8.81 13.42 -2.02
C ASP A 80 9.77 14.51 -1.50
N GLU A 81 10.36 14.26 -0.35
CA GLU A 81 11.62 14.87 0.05
C GLU A 81 12.70 13.87 -0.34
N ASN A 82 13.56 14.25 -1.28
CA ASN A 82 14.64 13.45 -1.83
C ASN A 82 15.44 12.75 -0.69
N PRO A 83 15.34 11.42 -0.49
CA PRO A 83 16.03 10.78 0.60
C PRO A 83 17.50 10.65 0.20
N LYS A 84 18.37 11.43 0.84
CA LYS A 84 19.79 11.10 0.91
C LYS A 84 19.92 9.69 1.50
N GLU A 85 20.70 8.87 0.81
CA GLU A 85 21.10 7.53 1.21
C GLU A 85 21.52 7.52 2.67
N SER A 86 20.93 6.60 3.44
CA SER A 86 21.54 6.08 4.65
C SER A 86 21.43 4.56 4.60
N GLU A 87 22.36 3.97 3.85
CA GLU A 87 23.06 2.77 4.31
C GLU A 87 23.75 3.10 5.67
N ASN A 88 24.19 2.06 6.38
CA ASN A 88 24.71 2.00 7.76
C ASN A 88 23.59 1.58 8.73
N GLU A 89 23.60 0.39 9.33
CA GLU A 89 24.71 -0.38 9.89
C GLU A 89 24.41 -1.89 9.92
#